data_AF-A0A1Y0NBF6-F1
#
_entry.id   AF-A0A1Y0NBF6-F1
#
_cell.length_a   1.000
_cell.length_b   1.000
_cell.length_c   1.000
_cell.angle_alpha   90.00
_cell.angle_beta   90.00
_cell.angle_gamma   90.00
#
_symmetry.space_group_name_H-M   'P 1'
#
loop_
_entity.id
_entity.type
_entity.pdbx_description
1 polymer ?
#
loop_
_entity_poly.entity_id
_entity_poly.type
_entity_poly.pdbx_seq_one_letter_code
_entity_poly.pdbx_strand_id
1 'polypeptide(L)'
;MAYSELEACPSETSPLTLRMRSAIALSVRNCLCHWFPHNFHSLCHAFAVVGSNVASIALDRNYRPVAGLAAIDAGNDQIIVMADEQAFSHPLGGAYHCWIESDDAAPVELVDFTFEHNHVYAEANGYPWTGEASPAYLWGPSDVVSIRTPLASLRAGFGKDKIWVSEPQAGARWMQAHIANNTNAYVQLTSDALARYQELMV
;
A
#
# COMPACT_ATOMS: atom_id res chain seq x y z
N MET A 1 -17.84 42.16 -16.76
CA MET A 1 -18.53 40.89 -17.10
C MET A 1 -17.44 39.86 -17.34
N ALA A 2 -17.62 38.70 -16.71
CA ALA A 2 -16.64 37.65 -16.48
C ALA A 2 -16.46 36.69 -17.69
N TYR A 3 -15.66 35.64 -17.42
CA TYR A 3 -15.31 34.44 -18.19
C TYR A 3 -13.93 34.50 -18.86
N SER A 4 -12.99 33.60 -18.59
CA SER A 4 -12.86 32.54 -17.58
C SER A 4 -11.39 32.14 -17.62
N GLU A 5 -10.71 32.14 -16.47
CA GLU A 5 -9.42 31.47 -16.34
C GLU A 5 -9.68 29.99 -16.66
N LEU A 6 -9.03 29.50 -17.72
CA LEU A 6 -9.04 28.10 -18.09
C LEU A 6 -8.47 27.31 -16.92
N GLU A 7 -9.34 26.56 -16.26
CA GLU A 7 -9.01 25.54 -15.29
C GLU A 7 -7.93 24.63 -15.89
N ALA A 8 -6.75 24.63 -15.26
CA ALA A 8 -5.70 23.68 -15.59
C ALA A 8 -6.25 22.27 -15.31
N CYS A 9 -6.27 21.43 -16.36
CA CYS A 9 -6.58 20.01 -16.26
C CYS A 9 -5.61 19.34 -15.27
N PRO A 10 -6.06 18.78 -14.14
CA PRO A 10 -5.15 18.24 -13.14
C PRO A 10 -4.99 16.72 -13.35
N SER A 11 -4.06 16.22 -14.15
CA SER A 11 -3.80 14.75 -14.13
C SER A 11 -2.55 14.20 -14.83
N GLU A 12 -1.41 14.89 -14.93
CA GLU A 12 -0.16 14.20 -15.29
C GLU A 12 0.83 14.29 -14.12
N THR A 13 1.02 13.15 -13.46
CA THR A 13 2.06 13.00 -12.44
C THR A 13 3.40 13.28 -13.11
N SER A 14 4.15 14.26 -12.62
CA SER A 14 5.40 14.67 -13.28
C SER A 14 6.39 13.49 -13.39
N PRO A 15 7.25 13.43 -14.42
CA PRO A 15 8.27 12.38 -14.54
C PRO A 15 9.17 12.27 -13.31
N LEU A 16 9.47 13.40 -12.66
CA LEU A 16 10.22 13.42 -11.40
C LEU A 16 9.43 12.74 -10.28
N THR A 17 8.15 13.04 -10.14
CA THR A 17 7.27 12.40 -9.15
C THR A 17 7.19 10.90 -9.37
N LEU A 18 7.06 10.44 -10.62
CA LEU A 18 7.07 9.00 -10.95
C LEU A 18 8.41 8.33 -10.60
N ARG A 19 9.54 9.01 -10.87
CA ARG A 19 10.87 8.54 -10.47
C ARG A 19 10.98 8.42 -8.95
N MET A 20 10.57 9.43 -8.20
CA MET A 20 10.60 9.43 -6.74
C MET A 20 9.76 8.30 -6.15
N ARG A 21 8.51 8.14 -6.60
CA ARG A 21 7.62 7.05 -6.15
C ARG A 21 8.24 5.67 -6.40
N SER A 22 8.81 5.47 -7.58
CA SER A 22 9.47 4.22 -7.94
C SER A 22 10.73 3.96 -7.11
N ALA A 23 11.54 5.01 -6.85
CA ALA A 23 12.73 4.90 -6.00
C ALA A 23 12.38 4.58 -4.54
N ILE A 24 11.31 5.16 -4.01
CA ILE A 24 10.79 4.86 -2.66
C ILE A 24 10.32 3.40 -2.58
N ALA A 25 9.47 2.96 -3.51
CA ALA A 25 8.97 1.59 -3.53
C ALA A 25 10.13 0.56 -3.62
N LEU A 26 11.09 0.82 -4.50
CA LEU A 26 12.24 -0.06 -4.71
C LEU A 26 13.19 -0.07 -3.50
N SER A 27 13.42 1.08 -2.85
CA SER A 27 14.30 1.15 -1.69
C SER A 27 13.75 0.38 -0.49
N VAL A 28 12.43 0.49 -0.24
CA VAL A 28 11.72 -0.26 0.81
C VAL A 28 11.76 -1.75 0.51
N ARG A 29 11.44 -2.15 -0.72
CA ARG A 29 11.51 -3.55 -1.15
C ARG A 29 12.91 -4.12 -0.96
N ASN A 30 13.95 -3.44 -1.44
CA ASN A 30 15.33 -3.90 -1.32
C ASN A 30 15.81 -3.98 0.14
N CYS A 31 15.37 -3.05 0.99
CA CYS A 31 15.63 -3.11 2.43
C CYS A 31 15.00 -4.37 3.05
N LEU A 32 13.71 -4.60 2.82
CA LEU A 32 13.00 -5.73 3.43
C LEU A 32 13.45 -7.07 2.86
N CYS A 33 13.73 -7.17 1.56
CA CYS A 33 14.32 -8.38 0.97
C CYS A 33 15.69 -8.71 1.56
N HIS A 34 16.50 -7.69 1.91
CA HIS A 34 17.82 -7.90 2.52
C HIS A 34 17.70 -8.49 3.93
N TRP A 35 16.82 -7.93 4.75
CA TRP A 35 16.65 -8.35 6.15
C TRP A 35 15.79 -9.62 6.31
N PHE A 36 14.86 -9.86 5.38
CA PHE A 36 13.85 -10.93 5.47
C PHE A 36 13.72 -11.74 4.17
N PRO A 37 14.82 -12.34 3.66
CA PRO A 37 14.87 -12.91 2.31
C PRO A 37 13.89 -14.07 2.07
N HIS A 38 13.43 -14.74 3.12
CA HIS A 38 12.57 -15.93 3.01
C HIS A 38 11.08 -15.67 3.22
N ASN A 39 10.70 -14.49 3.72
CA ASN A 39 9.34 -14.21 4.15
C ASN A 39 8.86 -12.78 3.89
N PHE A 40 9.63 -11.94 3.19
CA PHE A 40 9.25 -10.54 2.95
C PHE A 40 7.87 -10.36 2.29
N HIS A 41 7.42 -11.32 1.45
CA HIS A 41 6.10 -11.30 0.84
C HIS A 41 4.94 -11.30 1.85
N SER A 42 5.16 -11.82 3.06
CA SER A 42 4.16 -11.86 4.15
C SER A 42 4.25 -10.67 5.11
N LEU A 43 5.09 -9.67 4.82
CA LEU A 43 5.37 -8.54 5.72
C LEU A 43 4.69 -7.23 5.30
N CYS A 44 3.42 -7.28 4.90
CA CYS A 44 2.66 -6.07 4.50
C CYS A 44 2.75 -4.94 5.54
N HIS A 45 2.71 -5.27 6.83
CA HIS A 45 2.89 -4.31 7.92
C HIS A 45 4.27 -3.62 7.89
N ALA A 46 5.36 -4.35 7.64
CA ALA A 46 6.69 -3.75 7.57
C ALA A 46 6.85 -2.86 6.33
N PHE A 47 6.29 -3.28 5.18
CA PHE A 47 6.21 -2.45 3.98
C PHE A 47 5.45 -1.15 4.25
N ALA A 48 4.31 -1.21 4.94
CA ALA A 48 3.52 -0.03 5.28
C ALA A 48 4.28 0.91 6.23
N VAL A 49 4.87 0.39 7.32
CA VAL A 49 5.55 1.22 8.33
C VAL A 49 6.84 1.83 7.76
N VAL A 50 7.72 1.02 7.17
CA VAL A 50 8.97 1.53 6.59
C VAL A 50 8.66 2.46 5.41
N GLY A 51 7.69 2.07 4.57
CA GLY A 51 7.29 2.82 3.41
C GLY A 51 6.69 4.19 3.72
N SER A 52 5.80 4.28 4.70
CA SER A 52 5.22 5.56 5.14
C SER A 52 6.29 6.51 5.68
N ASN A 53 7.25 6.02 6.47
CA ASN A 53 8.35 6.83 6.96
C ASN A 53 9.24 7.36 5.82
N VAL A 54 9.65 6.48 4.90
CA VAL A 54 10.49 6.87 3.75
C VAL A 54 9.76 7.85 2.85
N ALA A 55 8.48 7.56 2.52
CA ALA A 55 7.66 8.46 1.71
C ALA A 55 7.51 9.82 2.38
N SER A 56 7.34 9.85 3.71
CA SER A 56 7.17 11.11 4.41
C SER A 56 8.41 11.99 4.37
N ILE A 57 9.58 11.38 4.57
CA ILE A 57 10.86 12.09 4.54
C ILE A 57 11.21 12.51 3.12
N ALA A 58 11.00 11.65 2.13
CA ALA A 58 11.39 11.89 0.74
C ALA A 58 10.50 12.95 0.04
N LEU A 59 9.23 13.04 0.44
CA LEU A 59 8.23 13.90 -0.22
C LEU A 59 7.84 15.12 0.62
N ASP A 60 8.36 15.25 1.84
CA ASP A 60 8.01 16.31 2.80
C ASP A 60 6.48 16.42 2.99
N ARG A 61 5.84 15.25 3.19
CA ARG A 61 4.39 15.10 3.34
C ARG A 61 4.11 13.99 4.34
N ASN A 62 3.10 14.10 5.18
CA ASN A 62 2.80 13.05 6.15
C ASN A 62 2.09 11.86 5.49
N TYR A 63 2.72 10.69 5.63
CA TYR A 63 2.13 9.40 5.34
C TYR A 63 2.09 8.56 6.60
N ARG A 64 1.00 7.81 6.79
CA ARG A 64 0.81 6.89 7.90
C ARG A 64 0.63 5.46 7.39
N PRO A 65 1.12 4.45 8.13
CA PRO A 65 0.78 3.07 7.87
C PRO A 65 -0.64 2.78 8.36
N VAL A 66 -1.35 1.93 7.62
CA VAL A 66 -2.72 1.52 7.90
C VAL A 66 -2.79 0.01 7.91
N ALA A 67 -3.51 -0.56 8.88
CA ALA A 67 -3.86 -1.98 8.91
C ALA A 67 -5.37 -2.12 8.85
N GLY A 68 -5.86 -3.00 7.99
CA GLY A 68 -7.29 -3.17 7.82
C GLY A 68 -7.67 -4.32 6.91
N LEU A 69 -8.85 -4.20 6.34
CA LEU A 69 -9.46 -5.18 5.47
C LEU A 69 -9.19 -4.77 4.03
N ALA A 70 -8.94 -5.74 3.16
CA ALA A 70 -8.73 -5.50 1.75
C ALA A 70 -9.41 -6.54 0.87
N ALA A 71 -9.68 -6.17 -0.38
CA ALA A 71 -10.07 -7.11 -1.42
C ALA A 71 -9.51 -6.68 -2.77
N ILE A 72 -9.09 -7.68 -3.55
CA ILE A 72 -8.40 -7.50 -4.84
C ILE A 72 -9.10 -8.33 -5.91
N ASP A 73 -9.02 -7.85 -7.16
CA ASP A 73 -9.56 -8.53 -8.32
C ASP A 73 -8.52 -9.50 -8.89
N ALA A 74 -8.83 -10.80 -8.91
CA ALA A 74 -7.96 -11.82 -9.48
C ALA A 74 -8.23 -12.06 -10.99
N GLY A 75 -9.25 -11.38 -11.54
CA GLY A 75 -9.81 -11.64 -12.86
C GLY A 75 -10.77 -12.83 -12.88
N ASN A 76 -11.37 -13.10 -14.04
CA ASN A 76 -12.32 -14.20 -14.24
C ASN A 76 -13.44 -14.26 -13.19
N ASP A 77 -14.03 -13.11 -12.89
CA ASP A 77 -15.10 -12.93 -11.91
C ASP A 77 -14.74 -13.35 -10.47
N GLN A 78 -13.44 -13.45 -10.13
CA GLN A 78 -12.97 -13.80 -8.79
C GLN A 78 -12.46 -12.59 -8.02
N ILE A 79 -12.86 -12.50 -6.75
CA ILE A 79 -12.34 -11.53 -5.79
C ILE A 79 -11.66 -12.30 -4.66
N ILE A 80 -10.45 -11.90 -4.32
CA ILE A 80 -9.76 -12.39 -3.13
C ILE A 80 -10.04 -11.41 -2.00
N VAL A 81 -10.57 -11.92 -0.88
CA VAL A 81 -11.01 -11.11 0.26
C VAL A 81 -10.11 -11.39 1.47
N MET A 82 -9.45 -10.35 1.95
CA MET A 82 -8.66 -10.30 3.19
C MET A 82 -9.40 -9.43 4.20
N ALA A 83 -10.53 -9.93 4.72
CA ALA A 83 -11.45 -9.17 5.55
C ALA A 83 -11.83 -9.89 6.86
N ASP A 84 -10.85 -10.49 7.53
CA ASP A 84 -11.03 -11.09 8.86
C ASP A 84 -10.63 -10.11 9.96
N GLU A 85 -11.60 -9.47 10.61
CA GLU A 85 -11.33 -8.57 11.74
C GLU A 85 -10.73 -9.29 12.96
N GLN A 86 -10.96 -10.60 13.12
CA GLN A 86 -10.40 -11.34 14.26
C GLN A 86 -8.87 -11.46 14.15
N ALA A 87 -8.33 -11.33 12.94
CA ALA A 87 -6.89 -11.35 12.67
C ALA A 87 -6.09 -10.37 13.53
N PHE A 88 -6.66 -9.21 13.88
CA PHE A 88 -6.00 -8.18 14.71
C PHE A 88 -5.86 -8.56 16.19
N SER A 89 -6.63 -9.54 16.64
CA SER A 89 -6.59 -10.05 18.02
C SER A 89 -5.91 -11.42 18.13
N HIS A 90 -5.66 -12.08 17.00
CA HIS A 90 -5.19 -13.45 16.96
C HIS A 90 -3.65 -13.51 16.89
N PRO A 91 -2.96 -14.26 17.78
CA PRO A 91 -1.49 -14.29 17.84
C PRO A 91 -0.83 -14.82 16.56
N LEU A 92 -1.52 -15.68 15.81
CA LEU A 92 -1.04 -16.23 14.53
C LEU A 92 -1.36 -15.30 13.33
N GLY A 93 -1.99 -14.15 13.59
CA GLY A 93 -2.55 -13.29 12.55
C GLY A 93 -3.81 -13.89 11.92
N GLY A 94 -4.12 -13.44 10.71
CA GLY A 94 -5.28 -13.86 9.92
C GLY A 94 -5.32 -13.11 8.59
N ALA A 95 -6.48 -13.11 7.92
CA ALA A 95 -6.64 -12.49 6.61
C ALA A 95 -6.91 -10.98 6.73
N TYR A 96 -5.85 -10.19 6.85
CA TYR A 96 -5.86 -8.73 6.83
C TYR A 96 -4.78 -8.20 5.89
N HIS A 97 -4.80 -6.90 5.62
CA HIS A 97 -3.78 -6.24 4.80
C HIS A 97 -3.31 -4.91 5.40
N CYS A 98 -2.12 -4.48 5.01
CA CYS A 98 -1.60 -3.17 5.38
C CYS A 98 -1.23 -2.35 4.15
N TRP A 99 -1.55 -1.07 4.19
CA TRP A 99 -1.23 -0.09 3.16
C TRP A 99 -0.78 1.22 3.81
N ILE A 100 -0.59 2.27 3.01
CA ILE A 100 -0.17 3.58 3.46
C ILE A 100 -1.18 4.61 2.96
N GLU A 101 -1.47 5.62 3.78
CA GLU A 101 -2.29 6.77 3.39
C GLU A 101 -1.57 8.07 3.71
N SER A 102 -1.73 9.10 2.89
CA SER A 102 -1.37 10.46 3.31
C SER A 102 -2.43 11.02 4.25
N ASP A 103 -2.06 11.69 5.34
CA ASP A 103 -3.01 12.18 6.35
C ASP A 103 -3.04 13.71 6.55
N ASP A 104 -2.28 14.46 5.76
CA ASP A 104 -2.08 15.91 5.94
C ASP A 104 -2.74 16.82 4.89
N ALA A 105 -3.07 16.29 3.70
CA ALA A 105 -3.59 17.11 2.60
C ALA A 105 -4.47 16.30 1.64
N ALA A 106 -5.42 17.00 1.00
CA ALA A 106 -6.21 16.47 -0.10
C ALA A 106 -5.50 16.71 -1.46
N PRO A 107 -5.61 15.79 -2.43
CA PRO A 107 -6.29 14.50 -2.31
C PRO A 107 -5.49 13.53 -1.43
N VAL A 108 -6.22 12.73 -0.63
CA VAL A 108 -5.62 11.62 0.13
C VAL A 108 -5.04 10.65 -0.90
N GLU A 109 -3.77 10.31 -0.76
CA GLU A 109 -3.14 9.26 -1.55
C GLU A 109 -3.19 7.93 -0.82
N LEU A 110 -3.43 6.86 -1.56
CA LEU A 110 -3.27 5.49 -1.10
C LEU A 110 -2.04 4.89 -1.77
N VAL A 111 -1.22 4.20 -0.98
CA VAL A 111 -0.02 3.51 -1.44
C VAL A 111 0.02 2.07 -0.93
N ASP A 112 0.31 1.12 -1.81
CA ASP A 112 0.55 -0.28 -1.47
C ASP A 112 1.80 -0.78 -2.19
N PHE A 113 2.90 -0.92 -1.45
CA PHE A 113 4.18 -1.43 -1.97
C PHE A 113 4.22 -2.96 -2.10
N THR A 114 3.18 -3.66 -1.66
CA THR A 114 3.05 -5.11 -1.78
C THR A 114 2.09 -5.51 -2.89
N PHE A 115 1.66 -4.57 -3.72
CA PHE A 115 0.61 -4.82 -4.72
C PHE A 115 1.01 -5.89 -5.76
N GLU A 116 2.29 -6.01 -6.10
CA GLU A 116 2.79 -7.11 -6.94
C GLU A 116 2.66 -8.49 -6.26
N HIS A 117 2.68 -8.55 -4.93
CA HIS A 117 2.55 -9.78 -4.16
C HIS A 117 1.14 -10.38 -4.25
N ASN A 118 0.14 -9.61 -4.69
CA ASN A 118 -1.22 -10.09 -4.88
C ASN A 118 -1.30 -11.33 -5.78
N HIS A 119 -0.46 -11.38 -6.83
CA HIS A 119 -0.31 -12.56 -7.68
C HIS A 119 0.18 -13.78 -6.89
N VAL A 120 1.28 -13.60 -6.15
CA VAL A 120 1.90 -14.66 -5.34
C VAL A 120 0.93 -15.15 -4.26
N TYR A 121 0.20 -14.24 -3.63
CA TYR A 121 -0.83 -14.56 -2.64
C TYR A 121 -1.98 -15.35 -3.28
N ALA A 122 -2.45 -14.95 -4.46
CA ALA A 122 -3.50 -15.67 -5.18
C ALA A 122 -3.10 -17.11 -5.46
N GLU A 123 -1.93 -17.32 -6.07
CA GLU A 123 -1.41 -18.65 -6.40
C GLU A 123 -1.24 -19.53 -5.16
N ALA A 124 -0.65 -18.98 -4.08
CA ALA A 124 -0.42 -19.70 -2.84
C ALA A 124 -1.72 -20.13 -2.13
N ASN A 125 -2.81 -19.41 -2.36
CA ASN A 125 -4.13 -19.71 -1.78
C ASN A 125 -5.09 -20.38 -2.77
N GLY A 126 -4.60 -20.83 -3.93
CA GLY A 126 -5.37 -21.59 -4.91
C GLY A 126 -6.38 -20.76 -5.72
N TYR A 127 -6.23 -19.43 -5.73
CA TYR A 127 -7.03 -18.56 -6.59
C TYR A 127 -6.43 -18.48 -7.99
N PRO A 128 -7.23 -18.60 -9.06
CA PRO A 128 -6.74 -18.38 -10.41
C PRO A 128 -6.42 -16.90 -10.60
N TRP A 129 -5.22 -16.59 -11.11
CA TRP A 129 -4.88 -15.25 -11.54
C TRP A 129 -4.93 -15.16 -13.06
N THR A 130 -5.78 -14.28 -13.60
CA THR A 130 -6.04 -14.20 -15.05
C THR A 130 -5.94 -12.79 -15.57
N GLY A 131 -5.40 -12.59 -16.78
CA GLY A 131 -5.19 -11.26 -17.38
C GLY A 131 -3.83 -10.66 -17.03
N GLU A 132 -3.73 -9.33 -16.99
CA GLU A 132 -2.45 -8.63 -16.79
C GLU A 132 -1.84 -8.86 -15.39
N ALA A 133 -0.52 -8.72 -15.28
CA ALA A 133 0.17 -8.72 -13.99
C ALA A 133 -0.25 -7.50 -13.16
N SER A 134 -0.22 -7.64 -11.83
CA SER A 134 -0.30 -6.46 -10.94
C SER A 134 0.86 -5.50 -11.23
N PRO A 135 0.66 -4.18 -11.06
CA PRO A 135 1.77 -3.24 -11.01
C PRO A 135 2.69 -3.56 -9.83
N ALA A 136 3.96 -3.14 -9.94
CA ALA A 136 4.97 -3.32 -8.88
C ALA A 136 4.51 -2.76 -7.52
N TYR A 137 3.78 -1.65 -7.56
CA TYR A 137 3.15 -1.01 -6.43
C TYR A 137 1.88 -0.28 -6.90
N LEU A 138 0.97 0.01 -5.98
CA LEU A 138 -0.16 0.91 -6.19
C LEU A 138 0.16 2.25 -5.53
N TRP A 139 0.03 3.38 -6.24
CA TRP A 139 0.20 4.72 -5.66
C TRP A 139 -0.60 5.75 -6.43
N GLY A 140 -1.63 6.33 -5.81
CA GLY A 140 -2.39 7.41 -6.43
C GLY A 140 -3.45 8.02 -5.51
N PRO A 141 -4.23 8.99 -6.03
CA PRO A 141 -5.38 9.55 -5.32
C PRO A 141 -6.34 8.44 -4.92
N SER A 142 -6.73 8.44 -3.65
CA SER A 142 -7.49 7.34 -3.05
C SER A 142 -8.85 7.16 -3.70
N ASP A 143 -9.50 8.23 -4.16
CA ASP A 143 -10.75 8.18 -4.93
C ASP A 143 -10.59 7.57 -6.34
N VAL A 144 -9.36 7.51 -6.87
CA VAL A 144 -9.04 6.88 -8.15
C VAL A 144 -8.67 5.41 -7.97
N VAL A 145 -7.81 5.11 -6.99
CA VAL A 145 -7.21 3.76 -6.82
C VAL A 145 -7.94 2.87 -5.82
N SER A 146 -8.83 3.42 -4.98
CA SER A 146 -9.59 2.63 -4.01
C SER A 146 -11.08 2.48 -4.38
N ILE A 147 -11.63 1.31 -4.08
CA ILE A 147 -13.06 1.03 -4.22
C ILE A 147 -13.76 1.31 -2.90
N ARG A 148 -14.81 2.14 -2.92
CA ARG A 148 -15.55 2.61 -1.71
C ARG A 148 -16.89 1.91 -1.46
N THR A 149 -17.30 1.01 -2.34
CA THR A 149 -18.55 0.24 -2.21
C THR A 149 -18.52 -0.65 -0.96
N PRO A 150 -19.65 -0.89 -0.26
CA PRO A 150 -19.71 -1.87 0.82
C PRO A 150 -19.27 -3.27 0.34
N LEU A 151 -18.53 -4.01 1.18
CA LEU A 151 -17.98 -5.32 0.82
C LEU A 151 -19.04 -6.30 0.30
N ALA A 152 -20.24 -6.33 0.91
CA ALA A 152 -21.36 -7.18 0.47
C ALA A 152 -21.85 -6.89 -0.97
N SER A 153 -21.60 -5.68 -1.46
CA SER A 153 -21.95 -5.22 -2.80
C SER A 153 -20.76 -5.18 -3.76
N LEU A 154 -19.56 -5.54 -3.30
CA LEU A 154 -18.37 -5.62 -4.15
C LEU A 154 -18.57 -6.70 -5.23
N ARG A 155 -18.16 -6.38 -6.45
CA ARG A 155 -18.21 -7.27 -7.61
C ARG A 155 -16.86 -7.22 -8.31
N ALA A 156 -16.44 -8.33 -8.91
CA ALA A 156 -15.24 -8.38 -9.74
C ALA A 156 -15.40 -7.47 -10.97
N GLY A 157 -14.29 -7.25 -11.68
CA GLY A 157 -14.21 -6.38 -12.85
C GLY A 157 -13.76 -4.95 -12.53
N PHE A 158 -13.25 -4.68 -11.32
CA PHE A 158 -12.68 -3.37 -10.99
C PHE A 158 -11.20 -3.23 -11.36
N GLY A 159 -10.57 -4.33 -11.80
CA GLY A 159 -9.22 -4.32 -12.38
C GLY A 159 -8.10 -4.56 -11.36
N LYS A 160 -6.89 -4.73 -11.90
CA LYS A 160 -5.66 -4.99 -11.12
C LYS A 160 -4.82 -3.74 -10.90
N ASP A 161 -5.44 -2.58 -11.00
CA ASP A 161 -4.90 -1.25 -10.72
C ASP A 161 -5.68 -0.58 -9.58
N LYS A 162 -6.58 -1.31 -8.92
CA LYS A 162 -7.44 -0.82 -7.85
C LYS A 162 -7.55 -1.84 -6.71
N ILE A 163 -7.94 -1.33 -5.55
CA ILE A 163 -8.11 -2.14 -4.34
C ILE A 163 -9.33 -1.70 -3.56
N TRP A 164 -10.10 -2.63 -3.01
CA TRP A 164 -11.05 -2.30 -1.95
C TRP A 164 -10.31 -2.31 -0.62
N VAL A 165 -10.44 -1.25 0.18
CA VAL A 165 -9.85 -1.18 1.53
C VAL A 165 -10.82 -0.59 2.54
N SER A 166 -10.70 -1.04 3.79
CA SER A 166 -11.43 -0.50 4.92
C SER A 166 -10.59 -0.61 6.19
N GLU A 167 -10.40 0.49 6.91
CA GLU A 167 -9.69 0.53 8.20
C GLU A 167 -10.70 0.36 9.36
N PRO A 168 -10.81 -0.83 9.99
CA PRO A 168 -11.57 -0.98 11.22
C PRO A 168 -10.76 -0.42 12.40
N GLN A 169 -11.44 -0.03 13.47
CA GLN A 169 -10.76 0.47 14.68
C GLN A 169 -9.79 -0.56 15.28
N ALA A 170 -10.07 -1.86 15.12
CA ALA A 170 -9.18 -2.93 15.56
C ALA A 170 -7.85 -2.89 14.82
N GLY A 171 -7.86 -2.65 13.51
CA GLY A 171 -6.67 -2.51 12.68
C GLY A 171 -5.85 -1.28 13.05
N ALA A 172 -6.49 -0.13 13.26
CA ALA A 172 -5.81 1.09 13.72
C ALA A 172 -5.09 0.88 15.07
N ARG A 173 -5.78 0.28 16.06
CA ARG A 173 -5.18 -0.05 17.37
C ARG A 173 -4.04 -1.04 17.25
N TRP A 174 -4.20 -2.07 16.42
CA TRP A 174 -3.17 -3.07 16.17
C TRP A 174 -1.93 -2.43 15.57
N MET A 175 -2.07 -1.60 14.53
CA MET A 175 -0.94 -0.92 13.88
C MET A 175 -0.20 -0.02 14.88
N GLN A 176 -0.92 0.77 15.67
CA GLN A 176 -0.32 1.62 16.70
C GLN A 176 0.49 0.80 17.72
N ALA A 177 -0.09 -0.26 18.27
CA ALA A 177 0.59 -1.12 19.24
C ALA A 177 1.79 -1.85 18.61
N HIS A 178 1.64 -2.31 17.37
CA HIS A 178 2.69 -3.01 16.64
C HIS A 178 3.91 -2.11 16.39
N ILE A 179 3.70 -0.86 15.98
CA ILE A 179 4.77 0.13 15.82
C ILE A 179 5.46 0.39 17.17
N ALA A 180 4.68 0.69 18.21
CA ALA A 180 5.22 0.99 19.54
C ALA A 180 6.14 -0.14 20.06
N ASN A 181 5.70 -1.39 19.91
CA ASN A 181 6.45 -2.57 20.35
C ASN A 181 7.70 -2.88 19.52
N ASN A 182 7.81 -2.33 18.30
CA ASN A 182 8.90 -2.62 17.36
C ASN A 182 9.67 -1.36 16.92
N THR A 183 9.56 -0.27 17.68
CA THR A 183 10.10 1.05 17.31
C THR A 183 11.55 1.01 16.85
N ASN A 184 12.43 0.35 17.60
CA ASN A 184 13.86 0.28 17.27
C ASN A 184 14.12 -0.43 15.93
N ALA A 185 13.38 -1.50 15.64
CA ALA A 185 13.50 -2.21 14.38
C ALA A 185 13.06 -1.31 13.22
N TYR A 186 11.95 -0.59 13.37
CA TYR A 186 11.47 0.32 12.34
C TYR A 186 12.36 1.53 12.11
N VAL A 187 13.02 2.06 13.15
CA VAL A 187 14.03 3.10 12.99
C VAL A 187 15.20 2.59 12.14
N GLN A 188 15.71 1.39 12.43
CA GLN A 188 16.82 0.81 11.66
C GLN A 188 16.41 0.55 10.20
N LEU A 189 15.27 -0.11 9.98
CA LEU A 189 14.78 -0.42 8.63
C LEU A 189 14.50 0.86 7.81
N THR A 190 13.97 1.90 8.45
CA THR A 190 13.74 3.20 7.81
C THR A 190 15.06 3.84 7.41
N SER A 191 16.06 3.88 8.31
CA SER A 191 17.39 4.42 8.00
C SER A 191 18.03 3.70 6.81
N ASP A 192 17.95 2.38 6.81
CA ASP A 192 18.46 1.51 5.76
C ASP A 192 17.76 1.74 4.41
N ALA A 193 16.44 1.90 4.41
CA ALA A 193 15.66 2.17 3.20
C ALA A 193 15.92 3.60 2.68
N LEU A 194 16.12 4.58 3.56
CA LEU A 194 16.48 5.95 3.17
C LEU A 194 17.85 6.03 2.49
N ALA A 195 18.86 5.33 3.01
CA ALA A 195 20.18 5.28 2.38
C ALA A 195 20.08 4.74 0.94
N ARG A 196 19.33 3.66 0.74
CA ARG A 196 19.07 3.07 -0.59
C ARG A 196 18.26 4.01 -1.49
N TYR A 197 17.29 4.74 -0.95
CA TYR A 197 16.53 5.76 -1.70
C TYR A 197 17.47 6.85 -2.22
N GLN A 198 18.36 7.36 -1.37
CA GLN A 198 19.32 8.39 -1.73
C GLN A 198 20.22 7.92 -2.89
N GLU A 199 20.72 6.68 -2.84
CA GLU A 199 21.51 6.08 -3.93
C GLU A 199 20.76 6.02 -5.27
N LEU A 200 19.44 5.74 -5.26
CA LEU A 200 18.61 5.68 -6.47
C LEU A 200 18.27 7.07 -7.04
N MET A 201 18.42 8.12 -6.24
CA MET A 201 18.08 9.49 -6.61
C MET A 201 19.28 10.33 -7.08
N VAL A 202 20.50 9.83 -6.91
CA VAL A 202 21.72 10.35 -7.57
C VAL A 202 21.63 10.11 -9.09
#